data_AF-A0A8T4YBN2-F1
#
_entry.id   AF-A0A8T4YBN2-F1
#
_cell.length_a   1.000
_cell.length_b   1.000
_cell.length_c   1.000
_cell.angle_alpha   90.00
_cell.angle_beta   90.00
_cell.angle_gamma   90.00
#
_symmetry.space_group_name_H-M   'P 1'
#
loop_
_entity.id
_entity.type
_entity.pdbx_description
1 polymer ?
#
loop_
_entity_poly.entity_id
_entity_poly.type
_entity_poly.pdbx_seq_one_letter_code
_entity_poly.pdbx_strand_id
1 'polypeptide(L)'
;MPVKNSTGFLIAFLLMIALIMFSIFFFFLAVNAYSQGFKGTALYYSMAGLMGLILSTYTLARMILRKPSISTVLDYEVRTFLQCLKCGFSNTRSFINGDYVLSFSDKCPHCSSLMVILAIYKTTSKKKER
;
A
#
# COMPACT_ATOMS: atom_id res chain seq x y z
N MET A 1 7.53 2.97 5.34
CA MET A 1 7.09 4.16 4.56
C MET A 1 6.05 4.91 5.39
N PRO A 2 6.20 6.21 5.65
CA PRO A 2 5.33 6.91 6.58
C PRO A 2 3.93 7.05 5.98
N VAL A 3 2.93 6.68 6.77
CA VAL A 3 1.51 6.69 6.45
C VAL A 3 1.02 8.15 6.39
N LYS A 4 1.45 8.91 5.38
CA LYS A 4 1.16 10.35 5.23
C LYS A 4 -0.32 10.66 4.91
N ASN A 5 -1.18 9.64 4.88
CA ASN A 5 -2.64 9.78 4.66
C ASN A 5 -3.49 9.42 5.89
N SER A 6 -2.90 9.32 7.10
CA SER A 6 -3.65 9.03 8.33
C SER A 6 -4.78 10.03 8.58
N THR A 7 -4.56 11.32 8.27
CA THR A 7 -5.59 12.36 8.38
C THR A 7 -6.79 12.12 7.47
N GLY A 8 -6.57 11.71 6.22
CA GLY A 8 -7.65 11.40 5.27
C GLY A 8 -8.49 10.19 5.70
N PHE A 9 -7.85 9.17 6.28
CA PHE A 9 -8.56 8.01 6.84
C PHE A 9 -9.38 8.38 8.07
N LEU A 10 -8.83 9.17 9.00
CA LEU A 10 -9.55 9.66 10.18
C LEU A 10 -10.76 10.53 9.82
N ILE A 11 -10.62 11.44 8.85
CA ILE A 11 -11.72 12.27 8.37
C ILE A 11 -12.82 11.42 7.73
N ALA A 12 -12.46 10.45 6.89
CA ALA A 12 -13.43 9.54 6.28
C ALA A 12 -14.18 8.69 7.32
N PHE A 13 -13.46 8.24 8.36
CA PHE A 13 -14.05 7.48 9.47
C PHE A 13 -15.03 8.34 10.29
N LEU A 14 -14.65 9.57 10.64
CA LEU A 14 -15.53 10.53 11.32
C LEU A 14 -16.79 10.84 10.50
N LEU A 15 -16.63 11.05 9.19
CA LEU A 15 -17.74 11.32 8.28
C LEU A 15 -18.71 10.13 8.21
N MET A 16 -18.19 8.90 8.19
CA MET A 16 -19.02 7.69 8.20
C MET A 16 -19.84 7.57 9.50
N ILE A 17 -19.23 7.83 10.66
CA ILE A 17 -19.96 7.85 11.94
C ILE A 17 -21.07 8.90 11.91
N ALA A 18 -20.78 10.10 11.40
CA ALA A 18 -21.78 11.17 11.28
C ALA A 18 -22.97 10.78 10.39
N LEU A 19 -22.72 10.12 9.25
CA LEU A 19 -23.78 9.65 8.35
C LEU A 19 -24.67 8.56 9.00
N ILE A 20 -24.08 7.67 9.79
CA ILE A 20 -24.82 6.64 10.52
C ILE A 20 -25.73 7.28 11.57
N MET A 21 -25.19 8.22 12.36
CA MET A 21 -25.97 8.96 13.35
C MET A 21 -27.12 9.74 12.70
N PHE A 22 -26.87 10.35 11.54
CA PHE A 22 -27.90 11.04 10.78
C PHE A 22 -28.99 10.08 10.29
N SER A 23 -28.62 8.91 9.77
CA SER A 23 -29.60 7.89 9.35
C SER A 23 -30.50 7.44 10.51
N ILE A 24 -29.92 7.16 11.68
CA ILE A 24 -30.66 6.75 12.89
C ILE A 24 -31.66 7.84 13.30
N PHE A 25 -31.24 9.11 13.27
CA PHE A 25 -32.09 10.25 13.59
C PHE A 25 -33.31 10.36 12.66
N PHE A 26 -33.11 10.20 11.35
CA PHE A 26 -34.20 10.23 10.37
C PHE A 26 -35.16 9.04 10.52
N PHE A 27 -34.65 7.86 10.86
CA PHE A 27 -35.50 6.72 11.18
C PHE A 27 -36.35 6.96 12.42
N PHE A 28 -35.79 7.59 13.46
CA PHE A 28 -36.56 7.96 14.65
C PHE A 28 -37.68 8.96 14.29
N LEU A 29 -37.39 9.96 13.48
CA LEU A 29 -38.41 10.90 12.97
C LEU A 29 -39.49 10.19 12.14
N ALA A 30 -39.11 9.20 11.31
CA ALA A 30 -40.05 8.44 10.51
C ALA A 30 -41.05 7.66 11.39
N VAL A 31 -40.57 7.01 12.47
CA VAL A 31 -41.44 6.28 13.40
C VAL A 31 -42.39 7.23 14.14
N ASN A 32 -41.91 8.39 14.59
CA ASN A 32 -42.75 9.40 15.23
C ASN A 32 -43.79 10.01 14.28
N ALA A 33 -43.43 10.25 13.01
CA ALA A 33 -44.37 10.73 12.00
C ALA A 33 -45.44 9.68 11.68
N TYR A 34 -45.06 8.40 11.69
CA TYR A 34 -45.97 7.29 11.48
C TYR A 34 -46.97 7.14 12.63
N SER A 35 -46.52 7.28 13.89
CA SER A 35 -47.41 7.19 15.06
C SER A 35 -48.43 8.33 15.11
N GLN A 36 -48.08 9.51 14.58
CA GLN A 36 -48.99 10.65 14.46
C GLN A 36 -49.95 10.56 13.24
N GLY A 37 -49.88 9.49 12.45
CA GLY A 37 -50.79 9.25 11.32
C GLY A 37 -50.42 10.00 10.03
N PHE A 38 -49.33 10.76 10.02
CA PHE A 38 -48.84 11.46 8.83
C PHE A 38 -48.03 10.50 7.94
N LYS A 39 -48.73 9.64 7.20
CA LYS A 39 -48.12 8.62 6.33
C LYS A 39 -47.18 9.21 5.26
N GLY A 40 -47.52 10.39 4.72
CA GLY A 40 -46.70 11.07 3.71
C GLY A 40 -45.35 11.53 4.24
N THR A 41 -45.31 12.17 5.41
CA THR A 41 -44.06 12.64 6.01
C THR A 41 -43.22 11.47 6.53
N ALA A 42 -43.85 10.42 7.06
CA ALA A 42 -43.16 9.19 7.44
C ALA A 42 -42.43 8.54 6.25
N LEU A 43 -43.06 8.51 5.07
CA LEU A 43 -42.43 7.98 3.86
C LEU A 43 -41.19 8.81 3.48
N TYR A 44 -41.29 10.14 3.46
CA TYR A 44 -40.16 11.01 3.14
C TYR A 44 -38.97 10.83 4.10
N TYR A 45 -39.24 10.75 5.41
CA TYR A 45 -38.18 10.52 6.40
C TYR A 45 -37.54 9.13 6.24
N SER A 46 -38.32 8.11 5.91
CA SER A 46 -37.79 6.76 5.66
C SER A 46 -36.87 6.71 4.43
N MET A 47 -37.23 7.41 3.34
CA MET A 47 -36.39 7.52 2.14
C MET A 47 -35.08 8.25 2.44
N ALA A 48 -35.12 9.32 3.23
CA ALA A 48 -33.93 10.05 3.66
C ALA A 48 -33.01 9.16 4.52
N GLY A 49 -33.58 8.37 5.43
CA GLY A 49 -32.83 7.38 6.22
C GLY A 49 -32.14 6.33 5.36
N LEU A 50 -32.83 5.80 4.34
CA LEU A 50 -32.30 4.84 3.38
C LEU A 50 -31.15 5.41 2.54
N MET A 51 -31.27 6.65 2.05
CA MET A 51 -30.16 7.30 1.34
C MET A 51 -28.90 7.40 2.20
N GLY A 52 -29.04 7.70 3.49
CA GLY A 52 -27.92 7.74 4.43
C GLY A 52 -27.21 6.39 4.57
N LEU A 53 -27.95 5.28 4.60
CA LEU A 53 -27.39 3.93 4.65
C LEU A 53 -26.68 3.54 3.35
N ILE A 54 -27.25 3.90 2.21
CA ILE A 54 -26.63 3.64 0.90
C ILE A 54 -25.29 4.37 0.80
N LEU A 55 -25.22 5.63 1.20
CA LEU A 55 -23.96 6.38 1.21
C LEU A 55 -22.93 5.76 2.17
N SER A 56 -23.34 5.41 3.39
CA SER A 56 -22.45 4.80 4.39
C SER A 56 -21.87 3.47 3.88
N THR A 57 -22.71 2.58 3.39
CA THR A 57 -22.28 1.28 2.82
C THR A 57 -21.39 1.46 1.58
N TYR A 58 -21.67 2.43 0.71
CA TYR A 58 -20.81 2.74 -0.43
C TYR A 58 -19.42 3.21 -0.02
N THR A 59 -19.32 4.10 0.97
CA THR A 59 -18.01 4.58 1.46
C THR A 59 -17.20 3.46 2.11
N LEU A 60 -17.85 2.57 2.86
CA LEU A 60 -17.25 1.35 3.41
C LEU A 60 -16.73 0.42 2.31
N ALA A 61 -17.57 0.11 1.32
CA ALA A 61 -17.19 -0.73 0.20
C ALA A 61 -15.99 -0.14 -0.55
N ARG A 62 -16.01 1.18 -0.81
CA ARG A 62 -14.89 1.87 -1.47
C ARG A 62 -13.61 1.83 -0.64
N MET A 63 -13.69 1.93 0.69
CA MET A 63 -12.51 1.82 1.58
C MET A 63 -11.93 0.41 1.58
N ILE A 64 -12.78 -0.63 1.66
CA ILE A 64 -12.35 -2.03 1.67
C ILE A 64 -11.78 -2.42 0.30
N LEU A 65 -12.46 -2.04 -0.78
CA LEU A 65 -12.05 -2.35 -2.16
C LEU A 65 -10.79 -1.59 -2.57
N ARG A 66 -10.59 -0.35 -2.09
CA ARG A 66 -9.31 0.36 -2.17
C ARG A 66 -8.36 -0.10 -1.08
N LYS A 67 -8.23 -1.42 -0.88
CA LYS A 67 -7.15 -1.97 -0.08
C LYS A 67 -5.85 -1.37 -0.64
N PRO A 68 -5.11 -0.55 0.14
CA PRO A 68 -3.81 -0.12 -0.34
C PRO A 68 -3.07 -1.41 -0.63
N SER A 69 -2.50 -1.55 -1.82
CA SER A 69 -1.53 -2.60 -2.02
C SER A 69 -0.48 -2.32 -0.95
N ILE A 70 -0.52 -3.09 0.14
CA ILE A 70 0.66 -3.36 0.93
C ILE A 70 1.52 -4.04 -0.12
N SER A 71 2.23 -3.23 -0.89
CA SER A 71 3.44 -3.65 -1.54
C SER A 71 4.24 -4.12 -0.35
N THR A 72 4.20 -5.43 -0.12
CA THR A 72 5.25 -6.14 0.59
C THR A 72 6.52 -5.50 0.06
N VAL A 73 7.17 -4.70 0.91
CA VAL A 73 8.47 -4.16 0.60
C VAL A 73 9.33 -5.40 0.51
N LEU A 74 9.41 -5.96 -0.70
CA LEU A 74 10.37 -6.99 -1.03
C LEU A 74 11.68 -6.26 -0.79
N ASP A 75 12.38 -6.64 0.27
CA ASP A 75 13.74 -6.17 0.51
C ASP A 75 14.57 -6.69 -0.67
N TYR A 76 14.78 -5.81 -1.64
CA TYR A 76 15.60 -6.08 -2.81
C TYR A 76 17.06 -5.88 -2.36
N GLU A 77 17.81 -6.97 -2.27
CA GLU A 77 19.25 -6.88 -2.11
C GLU A 77 19.87 -6.68 -3.49
N VAL A 78 20.74 -5.68 -3.65
CA VAL A 78 21.44 -5.41 -4.91
C VAL A 78 22.81 -6.06 -4.85
N ARG A 79 23.14 -6.88 -5.86
CA ARG A 79 24.44 -7.55 -5.96
C ARG A 79 25.18 -7.13 -7.22
N THR A 80 26.50 -7.07 -7.11
CA THR A 80 27.41 -6.75 -8.20
C THR A 80 28.18 -8.00 -8.60
N PHE A 81 28.24 -8.24 -9.90
CA PHE A 81 28.96 -9.35 -10.52
C PHE A 81 30.27 -8.83 -11.11
N LEU A 82 31.37 -9.33 -10.59
CA LEU A 82 32.74 -9.02 -10.97
C LEU A 82 33.30 -10.17 -11.79
N GLN A 83 34.01 -9.88 -12.87
CA GLN A 83 34.79 -10.88 -13.60
C GLN A 83 36.17 -10.33 -13.94
N CYS A 84 37.16 -11.21 -13.86
CA CYS A 84 38.50 -10.92 -14.32
C CYS A 84 38.66 -11.25 -15.81
N LEU A 85 39.11 -10.28 -16.61
CA LEU A 85 39.35 -10.46 -18.04
C LEU A 85 40.57 -11.37 -18.35
N LYS A 86 41.50 -11.53 -17.40
CA LYS A 86 42.74 -12.31 -17.63
C LYS A 86 42.61 -13.79 -17.29
N CYS A 87 41.91 -14.14 -16.22
CA CYS A 87 41.78 -15.53 -15.74
C CYS A 87 40.36 -16.08 -15.83
N GLY A 88 39.37 -15.25 -16.22
CA GLY A 88 37.97 -15.64 -16.30
C GLY A 88 37.26 -15.81 -14.94
N PHE A 89 37.97 -15.61 -13.82
CA PHE A 89 37.41 -15.75 -12.48
C PHE A 89 36.28 -14.76 -12.24
N SER A 90 35.14 -15.26 -11.78
CA SER A 90 33.96 -14.46 -11.43
C SER A 90 33.70 -14.47 -9.92
N ASN A 91 33.25 -13.34 -9.40
CA ASN A 91 32.88 -13.18 -7.99
C ASN A 91 31.62 -12.32 -7.88
N THR A 92 30.77 -12.61 -6.89
CA THR A 92 29.57 -11.81 -6.61
C THR A 92 29.69 -11.20 -5.22
N ARG A 93 29.51 -9.88 -5.12
CA ARG A 93 29.53 -9.15 -3.84
C ARG A 93 28.28 -8.28 -3.65
N SER A 94 28.09 -7.78 -2.44
CA SER A 94 27.06 -6.77 -2.15
C SER A 94 27.40 -5.45 -2.85
N PHE A 95 26.38 -4.76 -3.37
CA PHE A 95 26.57 -3.46 -3.99
C PHE A 95 27.13 -2.43 -3.00
N ILE A 96 28.15 -1.69 -3.44
CA ILE A 96 28.76 -0.58 -2.71
C ILE A 96 28.52 0.69 -3.53
N ASN A 97 28.19 1.79 -2.85
CA ASN A 97 28.02 3.09 -3.50
C ASN A 97 29.33 3.50 -4.19
N GLY A 98 29.28 3.66 -5.51
CA GLY A 98 30.47 3.91 -6.35
C GLY A 98 30.78 2.80 -7.35
N ASP A 99 30.09 1.66 -7.26
CA ASP A 99 30.17 0.60 -8.27
C ASP A 99 29.33 0.97 -9.51
N TYR A 100 29.98 1.05 -10.68
CA TYR A 100 29.32 1.21 -11.97
C TYR A 100 29.59 0.02 -12.89
N VAL A 101 28.66 -0.26 -13.79
CA VAL A 101 28.83 -1.25 -14.86
C VAL A 101 30.02 -0.84 -15.72
N LEU A 102 30.91 -1.79 -16.04
CA LEU A 102 32.18 -1.62 -16.74
C LEU A 102 33.27 -0.84 -15.99
N SER A 103 33.09 -0.55 -14.70
CA SER A 103 34.17 0.03 -13.89
C SER A 103 35.17 -1.01 -13.42
N PHE A 104 36.44 -0.60 -13.33
CA PHE A 104 37.51 -1.40 -12.75
C PHE A 104 37.39 -1.36 -11.22
N SER A 105 37.44 -2.54 -10.61
CA SER A 105 37.27 -2.74 -9.17
C SER A 105 38.42 -3.59 -8.61
N ASP A 106 38.19 -4.24 -7.47
CA ASP A 106 39.15 -5.00 -6.67
C ASP A 106 40.14 -5.84 -7.50
N LYS A 107 41.35 -5.98 -6.96
CA LYS A 107 42.40 -6.84 -7.54
C LYS A 107 41.99 -8.30 -7.43
N CYS A 108 42.19 -9.06 -8.50
CA CYS A 108 41.92 -10.48 -8.51
C CYS A 108 42.87 -11.24 -7.57
N PRO A 109 42.38 -12.14 -6.69
CA PRO A 109 43.23 -12.92 -5.80
C PRO A 109 44.13 -13.91 -6.54
N HIS A 110 43.78 -14.30 -7.77
CA HIS A 110 44.54 -15.28 -8.56
C HIS A 110 45.62 -14.66 -9.46
N CYS A 111 45.36 -13.49 -10.04
CA CYS A 111 46.25 -12.91 -11.06
C CYS A 111 46.62 -11.44 -10.80
N SER A 112 46.22 -10.88 -9.66
CA SER A 112 46.54 -9.52 -9.20
C SER A 112 46.15 -8.37 -10.15
N SER A 113 45.45 -8.66 -11.26
CA SER A 113 44.89 -7.67 -12.18
C SER A 113 43.54 -7.15 -11.70
N LEU A 114 43.18 -5.95 -12.14
CA LEU A 114 41.89 -5.32 -11.87
C LEU A 114 40.74 -6.18 -12.42
N MET A 115 39.70 -6.41 -11.60
CA MET A 115 38.44 -7.00 -12.05
C MET A 115 37.53 -5.94 -12.66
N VAL A 116 36.62 -6.35 -13.53
CA VAL A 116 35.61 -5.48 -14.14
C VAL A 116 34.22 -5.88 -13.65
N ILE A 117 33.40 -4.88 -13.31
CA ILE A 117 32.00 -5.10 -12.96
C ILE A 117 31.20 -5.28 -14.25
N LEU A 118 30.61 -6.45 -14.48
CA LEU A 118 29.81 -6.72 -15.70
C LEU A 118 28.32 -6.45 -15.51
N ALA A 119 27.80 -6.74 -14.33
CA ALA A 119 26.37 -6.62 -14.07
C ALA A 119 26.09 -6.21 -12.63
N ILE A 120 25.04 -5.40 -12.47
CA ILE A 120 24.45 -5.04 -11.18
C ILE A 120 22.99 -5.44 -11.27
N TYR A 121 22.56 -6.37 -10.44
CA TYR A 121 21.21 -6.92 -10.51
C TYR A 121 20.55 -6.97 -9.14
N LYS A 122 19.21 -6.90 -9.15
CA LYS A 122 18.39 -7.04 -7.96
C LYS A 122 18.16 -8.52 -7.72
N THR A 123 18.46 -8.99 -6.52
CA THR A 123 18.04 -10.32 -6.07
C THR A 123 16.89 -10.15 -5.08
N THR A 124 15.83 -10.94 -5.26
CA THR A 124 14.79 -11.04 -4.25
C THR A 124 15.34 -11.93 -3.14
N SER A 125 15.53 -11.36 -1.95
CA SER A 125 15.78 -12.18 -0.76
C SER A 125 14.52 -13.03 -0.56
N LYS A 126 14.55 -14.28 -1.03
CA LYS A 126 13.60 -15.28 -0.54
C LYS A 126 13.92 -15.44 0.93
N LYS A 127 13.20 -14.70 1.78
CA LYS A 127 13.21 -14.90 3.21
C LYS A 127 12.99 -16.40 3.41
N LYS A 128 14.03 -17.10 3.86
CA LYS A 128 13.97 -18.54 4.11
C LYS A 128 12.91 -18.71 5.18
N GLU A 129 11.73 -19.16 4.80
CA GLU A 129 10.69 -19.59 5.74
C GLU A 129 11.34 -20.62 6.66
N ARG A 130 11.48 -20.25 7.94
CA ARG A 130 11.81 -21.16 9.04
C ARG A 130 10.52 -21.44 9.77
#